data_AF-A0A2V8GNY9-F1
#
_entry.id   AF-A0A2V8GNY9-F1
#
_cell.length_a   1.000
_cell.length_b   1.000
_cell.length_c   1.000
_cell.angle_alpha   90.00
_cell.angle_beta   90.00
_cell.angle_gamma   90.00
#
_symmetry.space_group_name_H-M   'P 1'
#
loop_
_entity.id
_entity.type
_entity.pdbx_description
1 polymer ?
#
loop_
_entity_poly.entity_id
_entity_poly.type
_entity_poly.pdbx_seq_one_letter_code
_entity_poly.pdbx_strand_id
1 'polypeptide(L)'
;YPNWTLGLNISYPLGHSQQEANLARPQLQTTQAEPQLKNAELQVVTQVRNVARQLTTSQKLVDSTRASRDLAEQRLDAEQKKLAAGTSTNFLVFQAQRDLAQARNDELNAILSYNRAQIDFETVQVAPVAGSSTTTVATVTAGNVGTGAGTNVTATSTAATTGAAAATRTTGGATGATGGTQ
;
A
#
# COMPACT_ATOMS: atom_id res chain seq x y z
N TYR A 1 71.20 -37.43 -0.14
CA TYR A 1 71.07 -36.38 -1.16
C TYR A 1 69.66 -35.83 -1.12
N PRO A 2 69.41 -34.57 -0.73
CA PRO A 2 68.09 -33.98 -0.81
C PRO A 2 67.97 -33.02 -1.99
N ASN A 3 66.88 -33.12 -2.74
CA ASN A 3 66.48 -32.19 -3.78
C ASN A 3 65.34 -31.31 -3.26
N TRP A 4 65.49 -30.00 -3.41
CA TRP A 4 64.43 -29.03 -3.19
C TRP A 4 63.98 -28.46 -4.54
N THR A 5 62.68 -28.30 -4.70
CA THR A 5 62.06 -27.72 -5.89
C THR A 5 61.27 -26.49 -5.49
N LEU A 6 61.51 -25.40 -6.23
CA LEU A 6 60.80 -24.14 -6.11
C LEU A 6 60.12 -23.88 -7.46
N GLY A 7 58.79 -23.86 -7.46
CA GLY A 7 57.99 -23.56 -8.64
C GLY A 7 57.42 -22.15 -8.57
N LEU A 8 57.66 -21.34 -9.60
CA LEU A 8 57.05 -20.03 -9.77
C LEU A 8 56.07 -20.11 -10.95
N ASN A 9 54.77 -19.93 -10.69
CA ASN A 9 53.76 -19.90 -11.75
C ASN A 9 53.41 -18.44 -12.07
N ILE A 10 53.80 -18.01 -13.28
CA ILE A 10 53.46 -16.68 -13.80
C ILE A 10 52.40 -16.89 -14.86
N SER A 11 51.18 -16.45 -14.58
CA SER A 11 50.08 -16.44 -15.52
C SER A 11 49.96 -15.04 -16.14
N TYR A 12 50.37 -14.91 -17.41
CA TYR A 12 50.16 -13.70 -18.20
C TYR A 12 49.09 -13.98 -19.26
N PRO A 13 47.85 -13.46 -19.11
CA PRO A 13 46.78 -13.73 -20.05
C PRO A 13 47.04 -12.99 -21.37
N LEU A 14 47.54 -13.73 -22.36
CA LEU A 14 47.68 -13.30 -23.75
C LEU A 14 46.31 -13.33 -24.43
N GLY A 15 45.45 -12.37 -24.12
CA GLY A 15 44.11 -12.30 -24.68
C GLY A 15 43.47 -10.94 -24.40
N HIS A 16 43.63 -10.02 -25.35
CA HIS A 16 43.06 -8.66 -25.31
C HIS A 16 41.51 -8.61 -25.29
N SER A 17 40.80 -9.74 -25.36
CA SER A 17 39.34 -9.74 -25.45
C SER A 17 38.59 -9.69 -24.11
N GLN A 18 39.17 -10.21 -23.02
CA GLN A 18 38.48 -10.27 -21.72
C GLN A 18 38.49 -8.92 -20.99
N GLN A 19 39.51 -8.09 -21.24
CA GLN A 19 39.63 -6.75 -20.63
C GLN A 19 38.71 -5.74 -21.32
N GLU A 20 38.53 -5.83 -22.65
CA GLU A 20 37.60 -4.98 -23.40
C GLU A 20 36.12 -5.35 -23.12
N ALA A 21 35.80 -6.64 -23.00
CA ALA A 21 34.45 -7.09 -22.60
C ALA A 21 34.10 -6.67 -21.16
N ASN A 22 35.10 -6.57 -20.27
CA ASN A 22 34.93 -6.04 -18.91
C ASN A 22 34.75 -4.52 -18.88
N LEU A 23 35.07 -3.79 -19.95
CA LEU A 23 34.87 -2.33 -20.05
C LEU A 23 33.49 -1.97 -20.61
N ALA A 24 32.89 -2.83 -21.43
CA ALA A 24 31.52 -2.64 -21.96
C ALA A 24 30.43 -2.83 -20.89
N ARG A 25 30.65 -3.72 -19.91
CA ARG A 25 29.72 -3.94 -18.78
C ARG A 25 29.48 -2.72 -17.88
N PRO A 26 30.50 -1.98 -17.41
CA PRO A 26 30.30 -0.80 -16.56
C PRO A 26 29.62 0.36 -17.31
N GLN A 27 29.80 0.48 -18.62
CA GLN A 27 29.06 1.47 -19.43
C GLN A 27 27.56 1.15 -19.43
N LEU A 28 27.20 -0.11 -19.64
CA LEU A 28 25.80 -0.57 -19.56
C LEU A 28 25.19 -0.46 -18.15
N GLN A 29 26.00 -0.62 -17.09
CA GLN A 29 25.55 -0.36 -15.72
C GLN A 29 25.30 1.12 -15.46
N THR A 30 26.12 2.01 -16.02
CA THR A 30 25.96 3.46 -15.88
C THR A 30 24.70 3.95 -16.61
N THR A 31 24.45 3.46 -17.82
CA THR A 31 23.21 3.76 -18.58
C THR A 31 21.95 3.24 -17.88
N GLN A 32 22.05 2.19 -17.05
CA GLN A 32 20.95 1.71 -16.23
C GLN A 32 20.78 2.47 -14.90
N ALA A 33 21.83 3.12 -14.39
CA ALA A 33 21.78 3.87 -13.14
C ALA A 33 21.00 5.19 -13.27
N GLU A 34 21.09 5.87 -14.42
CA GLU A 34 20.32 7.10 -14.69
C GLU A 34 18.78 6.92 -14.61
N PRO A 35 18.16 5.93 -15.28
CA PRO A 35 16.72 5.71 -15.16
C PRO A 35 16.32 5.20 -13.77
N GLN A 36 17.20 4.51 -13.04
CA GLN A 36 16.95 4.12 -11.65
C GLN A 36 16.87 5.34 -10.74
N LEU A 37 17.79 6.29 -10.88
CA LEU A 37 17.76 7.55 -10.16
C LEU A 37 16.47 8.33 -10.46
N LYS A 38 16.09 8.43 -11.74
CA LYS A 38 14.86 9.12 -12.14
C LYS A 38 13.61 8.49 -11.55
N ASN A 39 13.53 7.15 -11.52
CA ASN A 39 12.42 6.45 -10.89
C ASN A 39 12.37 6.70 -9.38
N ALA A 40 13.52 6.69 -8.70
CA ALA A 40 13.59 7.00 -7.27
C ALA A 40 13.12 8.44 -6.98
N GLU A 41 13.52 9.43 -7.79
CA GLU A 41 13.03 10.81 -7.66
C GLU A 41 11.50 10.90 -7.79
N LEU A 42 10.92 10.24 -8.81
CA LEU A 42 9.47 10.24 -9.01
C LEU A 42 8.73 9.54 -7.86
N GLN A 43 9.28 8.45 -7.33
CA GLN A 43 8.73 7.75 -6.17
C GLN A 43 8.71 8.64 -4.93
N VAL A 44 9.82 9.32 -4.61
CA VAL A 44 9.87 10.25 -3.47
C VAL A 44 8.85 11.38 -3.62
N VAL A 45 8.76 11.97 -4.81
CA VAL A 45 7.81 13.06 -5.09
C VAL A 45 6.36 12.59 -4.93
N THR A 46 6.02 11.40 -5.44
CA THR A 46 4.67 10.85 -5.28
C THR A 46 4.35 10.48 -3.84
N GLN A 47 5.32 9.93 -3.11
CA GLN A 47 5.17 9.59 -1.69
C GLN A 47 4.89 10.82 -0.84
N VAL A 48 5.68 11.89 -0.98
CA VAL A 48 5.47 13.16 -0.26
C VAL A 48 4.06 13.71 -0.53
N ARG A 49 3.61 13.72 -1.79
CA ARG A 49 2.26 14.18 -2.14
C ARG A 49 1.17 13.31 -1.53
N ASN A 50 1.35 11.99 -1.53
CA ASN A 50 0.37 11.07 -0.95
C ASN A 50 0.25 11.25 0.56
N VAL A 51 1.37 11.38 1.27
CA VAL A 51 1.37 11.62 2.72
C VAL A 51 0.78 12.99 3.07
N ALA A 52 1.09 14.04 2.29
CA ALA A 52 0.47 15.36 2.47
C ALA A 52 -1.06 15.32 2.28
N ARG A 53 -1.53 14.57 1.27
CA ARG A 53 -2.97 14.36 1.05
C ARG A 53 -3.59 13.58 2.21
N GLN A 54 -2.91 12.53 2.68
CA GLN A 54 -3.37 11.71 3.79
C GLN A 54 -3.52 12.53 5.08
N LEU A 55 -2.56 13.41 5.39
CA LEU A 55 -2.66 14.32 6.53
C LEU A 55 -3.91 15.21 6.46
N THR A 56 -4.16 15.81 5.30
CA THR A 56 -5.35 16.65 5.08
C THR A 56 -6.65 15.84 5.22
N THR A 57 -6.69 14.62 4.69
CA THR A 57 -7.85 13.73 4.82
C THR A 57 -8.08 13.30 6.27
N SER A 58 -7.03 12.92 6.99
CA SER A 58 -7.12 12.54 8.40
C SER A 58 -7.60 13.70 9.28
N GLN A 59 -7.18 14.94 8.98
CA GLN A 59 -7.70 16.12 9.67
C GLN A 59 -9.21 16.26 9.47
N LYS A 60 -9.69 16.19 8.22
CA LYS A 60 -11.13 16.25 7.92
C LYS A 60 -11.92 15.12 8.56
N LEU A 61 -11.32 13.92 8.63
CA LEU A 61 -11.95 12.77 9.27
C LEU A 61 -12.18 13.03 10.77
N VAL A 62 -11.21 13.64 11.47
CA VAL A 62 -11.36 14.03 12.88
C VAL A 62 -12.51 15.03 13.06
N ASP A 63 -12.61 16.04 12.20
CA ASP A 63 -13.69 17.03 12.31
C ASP A 63 -15.06 16.39 12.03
N SER A 64 -15.15 15.47 11.07
CA SER A 64 -16.38 14.73 10.78
C SER A 64 -16.80 13.81 11.93
N THR A 65 -15.88 13.04 12.52
CA THR A 65 -16.19 12.10 13.60
C THR A 65 -16.55 12.83 14.89
N ARG A 66 -15.94 14.00 15.15
CA ARG A 66 -16.38 14.92 16.21
C ARG A 66 -17.83 15.34 16.07
N ALA A 67 -18.22 15.80 14.89
CA ALA A 67 -19.61 16.18 14.62
C ALA A 67 -20.59 14.99 14.79
N SER A 68 -20.18 13.78 14.37
CA SER A 68 -20.97 12.55 14.58
C SER A 68 -21.12 12.21 16.07
N ARG A 69 -20.06 12.39 16.86
CA ARG A 69 -20.10 12.17 18.31
C ARG A 69 -21.01 13.17 19.01
N ASP A 70 -20.94 14.45 18.65
CA ASP A 70 -21.80 15.49 19.25
C ASP A 70 -23.29 15.24 18.91
N LEU A 71 -23.59 14.81 17.69
CA LEU A 71 -24.94 14.42 17.29
C LEU A 71 -25.44 13.19 18.09
N ALA A 72 -24.58 12.20 18.31
CA ALA A 72 -24.92 11.03 19.10
C ALA A 72 -25.17 11.39 20.58
N GLU A 73 -24.44 12.36 21.14
CA GLU A 73 -24.67 12.88 22.50
C GLU A 73 -26.04 13.56 22.60
N GLN A 74 -26.38 14.41 21.63
CA GLN A 74 -27.70 15.05 21.58
C GLN A 74 -28.83 14.04 21.45
N ARG A 75 -28.64 12.98 20.66
CA ARG A 75 -29.62 11.90 20.53
C ARG A 75 -29.82 11.15 21.85
N LEU A 76 -28.74 10.86 22.57
CA LEU A 76 -28.83 10.23 23.90
C LEU A 76 -29.61 11.10 24.88
N ASP A 77 -29.29 12.40 24.95
CA ASP A 77 -30.01 13.35 25.82
C ASP A 77 -31.50 13.45 25.45
N ALA A 78 -31.83 13.49 24.15
CA ALA A 78 -33.20 13.51 23.68
C ALA A 78 -33.97 12.23 24.07
N GLU A 79 -33.38 11.05 23.92
CA GLU A 79 -34.01 9.78 24.30
C GLU A 79 -34.16 9.65 25.82
N GLN A 80 -33.20 10.14 26.60
CA GLN A 80 -33.32 10.20 28.06
C GLN A 80 -34.48 11.10 28.51
N LYS A 81 -34.63 12.27 27.89
CA LYS A 81 -35.75 13.19 28.16
C LYS A 81 -37.09 12.58 27.79
N LYS A 82 -37.17 11.90 26.63
CA LYS A 82 -38.39 11.17 26.22
C LYS A 82 -38.71 10.00 27.16
N LEU A 83 -37.70 9.28 27.67
CA LEU A 83 -37.91 8.22 28.65
C LEU A 83 -38.49 8.78 29.94
N ALA A 84 -37.96 9.91 30.43
CA ALA A 84 -38.48 10.60 31.60
C ALA A 84 -39.92 11.10 31.40
N ALA A 85 -40.27 11.53 30.18
CA ALA A 85 -41.62 11.90 29.79
C ALA A 85 -42.56 10.69 29.53
N GLY A 86 -42.05 9.45 29.61
CA GLY A 86 -42.82 8.24 29.33
C GLY A 86 -43.08 7.96 27.84
N THR A 87 -42.48 8.72 26.93
CA THR A 87 -42.66 8.59 25.47
C THR A 87 -41.56 7.78 24.78
N SER A 88 -40.57 7.28 25.52
CA SER A 88 -39.51 6.39 25.02
C SER A 88 -39.37 5.17 25.94
N THR A 89 -38.55 4.21 25.52
CA THR A 89 -38.34 2.94 26.23
C THR A 89 -36.86 2.78 26.59
N ASN A 90 -36.56 1.98 27.62
CA ASN A 90 -35.18 1.69 28.03
C ASN A 90 -34.32 1.16 26.87
N PHE A 91 -34.92 0.37 25.96
CA PHE A 91 -34.22 -0.14 24.79
C PHE A 91 -33.67 0.97 23.87
N LEU A 92 -34.45 2.03 23.63
CA LEU A 92 -34.03 3.15 22.79
C LEU A 92 -32.88 3.95 23.42
N VAL A 93 -32.88 4.09 24.75
CA VAL A 93 -31.77 4.73 25.48
C VAL A 93 -30.51 3.88 25.39
N PHE A 94 -30.59 2.56 25.58
CA PHE A 94 -29.43 1.68 25.40
C PHE A 94 -28.90 1.70 23.96
N GLN A 95 -29.79 1.75 22.97
CA GLN A 95 -29.38 1.92 21.57
C GLN A 95 -28.63 3.24 21.37
N ALA A 96 -29.16 4.36 21.89
CA ALA A 96 -28.48 5.65 21.80
C ALA A 96 -27.12 5.68 22.54
N GLN A 97 -27.02 4.98 23.69
CA GLN A 97 -25.74 4.83 24.40
C GLN A 97 -24.72 4.03 23.59
N ARG A 98 -25.14 2.94 22.94
CA ARG A 98 -24.28 2.15 22.05
C ARG A 98 -23.83 2.98 20.85
N ASP A 99 -24.74 3.72 20.23
CA ASP A 99 -24.43 4.58 19.08
C ASP A 99 -23.40 5.67 19.48
N LEU A 100 -23.56 6.27 20.67
CA LEU A 100 -22.58 7.21 21.24
C LEU A 100 -21.21 6.55 21.50
N ALA A 101 -21.21 5.35 22.08
CA ALA A 101 -19.98 4.61 22.32
C ALA A 101 -19.24 4.29 21.01
N GLN A 102 -19.97 3.92 19.95
CA GLN A 102 -19.40 3.70 18.63
C GLN A 102 -18.81 5.01 18.07
N ALA A 103 -19.56 6.10 18.09
CA ALA A 103 -19.09 7.40 17.59
C ALA A 103 -17.81 7.89 18.31
N ARG A 104 -17.71 7.66 19.63
CA ARG A 104 -16.49 7.96 20.41
C ARG A 104 -15.29 7.10 19.98
N ASN A 105 -15.51 5.82 19.69
CA ASN A 105 -14.45 4.96 19.17
C ASN A 105 -13.99 5.41 17.77
N ASP A 106 -14.92 5.83 16.92
CA ASP A 106 -14.61 6.35 15.59
C ASP A 106 -13.84 7.68 15.67
N GLU A 107 -14.19 8.57 16.61
CA GLU A 107 -13.43 9.80 16.91
C GLU A 107 -12.00 9.47 17.34
N LEU A 108 -11.83 8.54 18.28
CA LEU A 108 -10.50 8.15 18.76
C LEU A 108 -9.64 7.56 17.63
N ASN A 109 -10.20 6.69 16.79
CA ASN A 109 -9.50 6.13 15.64
C ASN A 109 -9.11 7.22 14.63
N ALA A 110 -9.97 8.22 14.41
CA ALA A 110 -9.66 9.36 13.54
C ALA A 110 -8.48 10.18 14.09
N ILE A 111 -8.44 10.44 15.40
CA ILE A 111 -7.33 11.15 16.07
C ILE A 111 -6.03 10.36 15.93
N LEU A 112 -6.07 9.04 16.13
CA LEU A 112 -4.92 8.16 15.91
C LEU A 112 -4.43 8.22 14.46
N SER A 113 -5.34 8.19 13.49
CA SER A 113 -5.02 8.30 12.06
C SER A 113 -4.35 9.64 11.72
N TYR A 114 -4.82 10.73 12.33
CA TYR A 114 -4.21 12.06 12.19
C TYR A 114 -2.80 12.12 12.77
N ASN A 115 -2.59 11.60 13.98
CA ASN A 115 -1.28 11.57 14.61
C ASN A 115 -0.27 10.72 13.80
N ARG A 116 -0.71 9.57 13.27
CA ARG A 116 0.12 8.77 12.35
C ARG A 116 0.48 9.53 11.09
N ALA A 117 -0.49 10.20 10.46
CA ALA A 117 -0.24 10.96 9.24
C ALA A 117 0.74 12.14 9.47
N GLN A 118 0.75 12.75 10.66
CA GLN A 118 1.77 13.75 11.03
C GLN A 118 3.17 13.13 11.11
N ILE A 119 3.31 12.00 11.81
CA ILE A 119 4.59 11.29 11.96
C ILE A 119 5.10 10.82 10.58
N ASP A 120 4.23 10.28 9.73
CA ASP A 120 4.58 9.84 8.39
C ASP A 120 5.10 11.01 7.53
N PHE A 121 4.49 12.20 7.68
CA PHE A 121 4.91 13.39 6.95
C PHE A 121 6.30 13.85 7.37
N GLU A 122 6.57 13.89 8.68
CA GLU A 122 7.90 14.21 9.22
C GLU A 122 8.94 13.17 8.79
N THR A 123 8.59 11.88 8.87
CA THR A 123 9.50 10.79 8.53
C THR A 123 9.90 10.83 7.06
N VAL A 124 8.96 11.08 6.13
CA VAL A 124 9.26 11.18 4.70
C VAL A 124 10.12 12.40 4.37
N GLN A 125 10.10 13.46 5.18
CA GLN A 125 11.01 14.60 5.02
C GLN A 125 12.43 14.31 5.50
N VAL A 126 12.59 13.52 6.58
CA VAL A 126 13.91 13.22 7.17
C VAL A 126 14.58 12.02 6.51
N ALA A 127 13.81 11.00 6.13
CA ALA A 127 14.28 9.81 5.46
C ALA A 127 13.25 9.41 4.40
N PRO A 128 13.39 9.87 3.13
CA PRO A 128 12.56 9.37 2.05
C PRO A 128 12.84 7.87 1.93
N VAL A 129 11.91 7.08 2.44
CA VAL A 129 12.04 5.62 2.54
C VAL A 129 11.89 5.04 1.14
N ALA A 130 13.00 4.99 0.41
CA ALA A 130 13.12 4.56 -0.99
C ALA A 130 12.73 3.09 -1.26
N GLY A 131 12.04 2.42 -0.33
CA GLY A 131 11.64 1.02 -0.46
C GLY A 131 10.46 0.58 0.40
N SER A 132 9.79 1.47 1.16
CA SER A 132 8.52 1.07 1.75
C SER A 132 7.43 1.33 0.73
N SER A 133 7.02 0.24 0.09
CA SER A 133 5.77 0.16 -0.66
C SER A 133 4.72 0.90 0.16
N THR A 134 4.33 2.09 -0.28
CA THR A 134 3.16 2.78 0.25
C THR A 134 2.01 1.82 -0.01
N THR A 135 1.64 1.05 1.02
CA THR A 135 0.41 0.28 1.06
C THR A 135 -0.67 1.33 0.88
N THR A 136 -1.05 1.53 -0.38
CA THR A 136 -2.17 2.36 -0.76
C THR A 136 -3.34 1.60 -0.20
N VAL A 137 -3.74 1.96 1.02
CA VAL A 137 -4.97 1.47 1.63
C VAL A 137 -6.04 1.98 0.69
N ALA A 138 -6.49 1.10 -0.21
CA ALA A 138 -7.61 1.38 -1.08
C ALA A 138 -8.71 1.92 -0.17
N THR A 139 -9.25 3.09 -0.52
CA THR A 139 -10.46 3.60 0.11
C THR A 139 -11.47 2.48 0.08
N VAL A 140 -11.73 1.88 1.25
CA VAL A 140 -12.81 0.93 1.42
C VAL A 140 -14.07 1.76 1.24
N THR A 141 -14.58 1.80 0.00
CA THR A 141 -15.94 2.26 -0.26
C THR A 141 -16.84 1.46 0.67
N ALA A 142 -17.69 2.16 1.42
CA ALA A 142 -18.40 1.71 2.60
C ALA A 142 -19.45 0.59 2.40
N GLY A 143 -19.22 -0.37 1.50
CA GLY A 143 -20.11 -1.49 1.19
C GLY A 143 -19.72 -2.82 1.84
N ASN A 144 -18.46 -3.02 2.26
CA ASN A 144 -18.01 -4.34 2.74
C ASN A 144 -16.96 -4.24 3.85
N VAL A 145 -17.39 -4.02 5.10
CA VAL A 145 -16.62 -4.43 6.28
C VAL A 145 -17.33 -5.61 6.90
N GLY A 146 -17.04 -6.81 6.38
CA GLY A 146 -17.41 -8.06 7.01
C GLY A 146 -16.51 -8.29 8.21
N THR A 147 -17.06 -8.15 9.41
CA THR A 147 -16.48 -8.62 10.67
C THR A 147 -16.12 -10.10 10.57
N GLY A 148 -14.85 -10.45 10.80
CA GLY A 148 -14.44 -11.83 11.06
C GLY A 148 -13.03 -12.17 10.60
N ALA A 149 -12.14 -12.33 11.58
CA ALA A 149 -10.90 -13.13 11.57
C ALA A 149 -9.77 -12.75 10.57
N GLY A 150 -8.55 -12.70 11.12
CA GLY A 150 -7.32 -12.25 10.47
C GLY A 150 -7.13 -12.72 9.03
N THR A 151 -6.94 -11.76 8.14
CA THR A 151 -6.55 -12.00 6.75
C THR A 151 -5.06 -11.70 6.62
N ASN A 152 -4.25 -12.76 6.55
CA ASN A 152 -2.94 -12.68 5.92
C ASN A 152 -3.18 -12.27 4.46
N VAL A 153 -2.91 -11.02 4.11
CA VAL A 153 -2.90 -10.58 2.72
C VAL A 153 -1.58 -11.06 2.13
N THR A 154 -1.58 -12.28 1.60
CA THR A 154 -0.52 -12.76 0.72
C THR A 154 -0.50 -11.86 -0.50
N ALA A 155 0.45 -10.92 -0.51
CA ALA A 155 0.70 -10.06 -1.65
C ALA A 155 1.23 -10.94 -2.81
N THR A 156 0.36 -11.35 -3.72
CA THR A 156 0.79 -11.84 -5.02
C THR A 156 1.32 -10.64 -5.79
N SER A 157 2.63 -10.42 -5.74
CA SER A 157 3.32 -9.42 -6.55
C SER A 157 3.27 -9.85 -8.02
N THR A 158 2.25 -9.41 -8.76
CA THR A 158 2.31 -9.43 -10.22
C THR A 158 3.28 -8.33 -10.66
N ALA A 159 4.54 -8.72 -10.85
CA ALA A 159 5.55 -7.89 -11.47
C ALA A 159 5.09 -7.54 -12.89
N ALA A 160 4.74 -6.27 -13.11
CA ALA A 160 4.53 -5.73 -14.45
C ALA A 160 5.89 -5.60 -15.14
N THR A 161 6.29 -6.63 -15.89
CA THR A 161 7.39 -6.53 -16.84
C THR A 161 6.87 -5.82 -18.09
N THR A 162 7.18 -4.53 -18.21
CA THR A 162 7.11 -3.78 -19.47
C THR A 162 8.10 -4.34 -20.47
N GLY A 163 7.63 -4.80 -21.64
CA GLY A 163 8.50 -5.03 -22.80
C GLY A 163 7.96 -5.94 -23.89
N ALA A 164 7.94 -5.40 -25.11
CA ALA A 164 8.02 -6.06 -26.42
C ALA A 164 6.74 -6.56 -27.12
N ALA A 165 6.59 -6.06 -28.34
CA ALA A 165 5.62 -6.44 -29.36
C ALA A 165 5.79 -7.89 -29.84
N ALA A 166 4.69 -8.57 -30.11
CA ALA A 166 4.59 -9.61 -31.15
C ALA A 166 3.12 -9.91 -31.46
N ALA A 167 2.72 -9.69 -32.72
CA ALA A 167 1.46 -10.17 -33.27
C ALA A 167 1.45 -11.71 -33.30
N THR A 168 0.35 -12.35 -32.88
CA THR A 168 -0.03 -13.71 -33.34
C THR A 168 -1.54 -13.93 -33.23
N ARG A 169 -2.22 -13.69 -34.35
CA ARG A 169 -3.15 -14.63 -35.03
C ARG A 169 -4.12 -15.41 -34.12
N THR A 170 -5.36 -14.92 -34.00
CA THR A 170 -6.51 -15.69 -33.51
C THR A 170 -6.95 -16.69 -34.58
N THR A 171 -6.39 -17.91 -34.54
CA THR A 171 -7.01 -19.09 -35.16
C THR A 171 -7.75 -19.86 -34.08
N GLY A 172 -9.03 -19.52 -33.86
CA GLY A 172 -9.96 -20.33 -33.09
C GLY A 172 -10.50 -21.43 -33.98
N GLY A 173 -9.95 -22.64 -33.84
CA GLY A 173 -10.36 -23.82 -34.59
C GLY A 173 -10.43 -25.05 -33.68
N ALA A 174 -11.65 -25.58 -33.60
CA ALA A 174 -12.02 -26.99 -33.46
C ALA A 174 -12.41 -27.58 -32.10
N THR A 175 -13.53 -28.31 -32.21
CA THR A 175 -13.99 -29.50 -31.45
C THR A 175 -15.01 -29.16 -30.35
N GLY A 176 -16.31 -29.46 -30.44
CA GLY A 176 -17.06 -30.44 -31.23
C GLY A 176 -17.81 -31.39 -30.28
N ALA A 177 -19.14 -31.48 -30.41
CA ALA A 177 -20.13 -32.41 -29.78
C ALA A 177 -21.33 -31.62 -29.19
N THR A 178 -22.63 -31.89 -29.39
CA THR A 178 -23.40 -32.94 -30.11
C THR A 178 -24.87 -32.48 -30.14
N GLY A 179 -25.60 -32.82 -31.22
CA GLY A 179 -27.06 -33.03 -31.42
C GLY A 179 -28.12 -32.36 -30.52
N GLY A 180 -29.28 -31.92 -30.98
CA GLY A 180 -30.05 -32.31 -32.16
C GLY A 180 -31.46 -31.72 -32.07
N THR A 181 -32.11 -31.70 -33.21
CA THR A 181 -33.49 -31.30 -33.55
C THR A 181 -34.57 -31.60 -32.51
N GLN A 182 -35.39 -30.61 -32.13
CA GLN A 182 -36.74 -30.36 -32.64
C GLN A 182 -37.22 -28.98 -32.16
#